data_AF-A0A1B7UY60-F1
#
_entry.id   AF-A0A1B7UY60-F1
#
_cell.length_a   1.000
_cell.length_b   1.000
_cell.length_c   1.000
_cell.angle_alpha   90.00
_cell.angle_beta   90.00
_cell.angle_gamma   90.00
#
_symmetry.space_group_name_H-M   'P 1'
#
loop_
_entity.id
_entity.type
_entity.pdbx_description
1 polymer ?
#
loop_
_entity_poly.entity_id
_entity_poly.type
_entity_poly.pdbx_seq_one_letter_code
_entity_poly.pdbx_strand_id
1 'polypeptide(L)'
;MGFSPDGQQLASGSDDKTIKIWDVTTGKVLNTLKGHESWVFSVGFSPDGKKLASGSHDKTIILWDLDLDNLVTSGCNLLNNYLIGNPQVLAELKDCQTPSRLLLAATVLVIQGENLAANDDLNGALANFRQAKEWDKNLQFDPQAKAQEFANKGKAKRKLAE
;
A
#
# COMPACT_ATOMS: atom_id res chain seq x y z
N MET A 1 -12.37 -25.17 16.71
CA MET A 1 -13.04 -24.19 15.84
C MET A 1 -13.34 -22.97 16.68
N GLY A 2 -13.20 -21.76 16.14
CA GLY A 2 -13.48 -20.52 16.89
C GLY A 2 -13.85 -19.39 15.96
N PHE A 3 -14.80 -18.55 16.38
CA PHE A 3 -15.15 -17.31 15.67
C PHE A 3 -14.17 -16.20 16.02
N SER A 4 -13.93 -15.29 15.07
CA SER A 4 -13.28 -14.02 15.37
C SER A 4 -14.14 -13.21 16.34
N PRO A 5 -13.55 -12.28 17.13
CA PRO A 5 -14.28 -11.48 18.11
C PRO A 5 -15.43 -10.65 17.52
N ASP A 6 -15.31 -10.22 16.26
CA ASP A 6 -16.34 -9.49 15.51
C ASP A 6 -17.38 -10.41 14.84
N GLY A 7 -17.19 -11.73 14.93
CA GLY A 7 -18.07 -12.75 14.35
C GLY A 7 -18.06 -12.84 12.82
N GLN A 8 -17.21 -12.06 12.13
CA GLN A 8 -17.18 -12.03 10.66
C GLN A 8 -16.41 -13.22 10.07
N GLN A 9 -15.48 -13.79 10.84
CA GLN A 9 -14.64 -14.90 10.41
C GLN A 9 -14.79 -16.11 11.34
N LEU A 10 -14.59 -17.29 10.75
CA LEU A 10 -14.49 -18.56 11.47
C LEU A 10 -13.12 -19.18 11.17
N ALA A 11 -12.49 -19.77 12.19
CA ALA A 11 -11.29 -20.58 12.04
C ALA A 11 -11.57 -22.04 12.41
N SER A 12 -11.05 -22.97 11.61
CA SER A 12 -11.13 -24.41 11.85
C SER A 12 -9.80 -25.10 11.59
N GLY A 13 -9.31 -25.87 12.57
CA GLY A 13 -8.23 -26.85 12.36
C GLY A 13 -8.77 -28.15 11.77
N SER A 14 -7.89 -28.92 11.10
CA SER A 14 -8.26 -30.13 10.36
C SER A 14 -7.15 -31.19 10.43
N ASP A 15 -7.54 -32.45 10.22
CA ASP A 15 -6.63 -33.61 10.10
C ASP A 15 -5.80 -33.55 8.80
N ASP A 16 -6.16 -32.68 7.85
CA ASP A 16 -5.34 -32.39 6.67
C ASP A 16 -4.11 -31.51 6.99
N LYS A 17 -3.85 -31.25 8.28
CA LYS A 17 -2.73 -30.45 8.81
C LYS A 17 -2.84 -28.96 8.54
N THR A 18 -3.99 -28.49 8.05
CA THR A 18 -4.23 -27.09 7.73
C THR A 18 -5.23 -26.45 8.68
N ILE A 19 -5.24 -25.12 8.65
CA ILE A 19 -6.29 -24.30 9.25
C ILE A 19 -6.98 -23.55 8.13
N LYS A 20 -8.30 -23.53 8.14
CA LYS A 20 -9.10 -22.72 7.21
C LYS A 20 -9.70 -21.53 7.93
N ILE A 21 -9.60 -20.37 7.29
CA ILE A 21 -10.31 -19.15 7.65
C ILE A 21 -11.48 -18.99 6.69
N TRP A 22 -12.67 -18.79 7.23
CA TRP A 22 -13.92 -18.71 6.47
C TRP A 22 -14.57 -17.35 6.67
N ASP A 23 -15.18 -16.85 5.61
CA ASP A 23 -16.14 -15.77 5.69
C ASP A 23 -17.48 -16.33 6.17
N VAL A 24 -17.96 -15.84 7.32
CA VAL A 24 -19.18 -16.39 7.95
C VAL A 24 -20.43 -16.10 7.11
N THR A 25 -20.48 -14.95 6.45
CA THR A 25 -21.64 -14.50 5.68
C THR A 25 -21.86 -15.32 4.42
N THR A 26 -20.78 -15.62 3.70
CA THR A 26 -20.78 -16.28 2.39
C THR A 26 -20.46 -17.77 2.46
N GLY A 27 -19.92 -18.23 3.59
CA GLY A 27 -19.45 -19.60 3.78
C GLY A 27 -18.21 -19.96 2.94
N LYS A 28 -17.56 -18.97 2.32
CA LYS A 28 -16.39 -19.19 1.47
C LYS A 28 -15.11 -19.24 2.30
N VAL A 29 -14.16 -20.07 1.88
CA VAL A 29 -12.80 -20.08 2.44
C VAL A 29 -12.06 -18.82 1.99
N LEU A 30 -11.64 -17.99 2.94
CA LEU A 30 -10.83 -16.80 2.72
C LEU A 30 -9.33 -17.15 2.64
N ASN A 31 -8.88 -18.07 3.48
CA ASN A 31 -7.46 -18.45 3.54
C ASN A 31 -7.28 -19.89 4.03
N THR A 32 -6.18 -20.52 3.63
CA THR A 32 -5.72 -21.82 4.16
C THR A 32 -4.30 -21.69 4.68
N LEU A 33 -4.14 -21.73 5.99
CA LEU A 33 -2.87 -21.64 6.67
C LEU A 33 -2.20 -23.02 6.70
N LYS A 34 -0.97 -23.08 6.21
CA LYS A 34 -0.14 -24.29 6.16
C LYS A 34 1.13 -24.03 6.96
N GLY A 35 1.51 -24.98 7.81
CA GLY A 35 2.72 -24.87 8.62
C GLY A 35 2.87 -26.01 9.63
N HIS A 36 1.75 -26.53 10.13
CA HIS A 36 1.76 -27.74 10.95
C HIS A 36 2.13 -28.99 10.13
N GLU A 37 2.84 -29.92 10.77
CA GLU A 37 3.30 -31.17 10.16
C GLU A 37 2.36 -32.35 10.48
N SER A 38 1.38 -32.13 11.36
CA SER A 38 0.37 -33.11 11.79
C SER A 38 -0.99 -32.46 12.05
N TRP A 39 -1.94 -33.23 12.59
CA TRP A 39 -3.34 -32.81 12.78
C TRP A 39 -3.47 -31.58 13.69
N VAL A 40 -4.34 -30.65 13.29
CA VAL A 40 -4.60 -29.44 14.07
C VAL A 40 -5.88 -29.61 14.90
N PHE A 41 -5.73 -29.71 16.22
CA PHE A 41 -6.85 -30.00 17.11
C PHE A 41 -7.55 -28.76 17.65
N SER A 42 -6.79 -27.67 17.83
CA SER A 42 -7.31 -26.47 18.46
C SER A 42 -6.91 -25.22 17.67
N VAL A 43 -7.82 -24.26 17.68
CA VAL A 43 -7.62 -22.92 17.14
C VAL A 43 -8.30 -21.92 18.06
N GLY A 44 -7.72 -20.74 18.24
CA GLY A 44 -8.31 -19.67 19.05
C GLY A 44 -7.83 -18.31 18.57
N PHE A 45 -8.77 -17.38 18.38
CA PHE A 45 -8.46 -15.99 18.06
C PHE A 45 -7.97 -15.25 19.30
N SER A 46 -7.08 -14.27 19.11
CA SER A 46 -6.82 -13.24 20.09
C SER A 46 -8.06 -12.36 20.30
N PRO A 47 -8.20 -11.68 21.45
CA PRO A 47 -9.35 -10.80 21.72
C PRO A 47 -9.53 -9.65 20.73
N ASP A 48 -8.46 -9.23 20.06
CA ASP A 48 -8.48 -8.19 19.00
C ASP A 48 -8.70 -8.78 17.59
N GLY A 49 -8.79 -10.10 17.44
CA GLY A 49 -8.97 -10.79 16.16
C GLY A 49 -7.75 -10.80 15.24
N LYS A 50 -6.66 -10.14 15.64
CA LYS A 50 -5.46 -9.95 14.79
C LYS A 50 -4.51 -11.13 14.80
N LYS A 51 -4.66 -12.05 15.74
CA LYS A 51 -3.83 -13.25 15.83
C LYS A 51 -4.70 -14.49 16.00
N LEU A 52 -4.16 -15.61 15.56
CA LEU A 52 -4.72 -16.93 15.79
C LEU A 52 -3.64 -17.82 16.40
N ALA A 53 -3.96 -18.51 17.48
CA ALA A 53 -3.15 -19.60 18.00
C ALA A 53 -3.71 -20.93 17.51
N SER A 54 -2.83 -21.86 17.12
CA SER A 54 -3.22 -23.24 16.80
C SER A 54 -2.34 -24.25 17.51
N GLY A 55 -2.95 -25.33 17.99
CA GLY A 55 -2.25 -26.47 18.60
C GLY A 55 -2.40 -27.73 17.75
N SER A 56 -1.29 -28.46 17.60
CA SER A 56 -1.19 -29.62 16.70
C SER A 56 -0.56 -30.84 17.36
N HIS A 57 -0.84 -32.02 16.79
CA HIS A 57 -0.20 -33.28 17.15
C HIS A 57 1.32 -33.30 16.89
N ASP A 58 1.84 -32.37 16.08
CA ASP A 58 3.28 -32.19 15.86
C ASP A 58 4.03 -31.60 17.07
N LYS A 59 3.32 -31.40 18.20
CA LYS A 59 3.84 -30.87 19.48
C LYS A 59 4.22 -29.40 19.41
N THR A 60 3.73 -28.67 18.41
CA THR A 60 3.95 -27.23 18.28
C THR A 60 2.67 -26.43 18.51
N ILE A 61 2.87 -25.18 18.93
CA ILE A 61 1.87 -24.11 18.84
C ILE A 61 2.38 -23.12 17.82
N ILE A 62 1.54 -22.75 16.85
CA ILE A 62 1.86 -21.69 15.89
C ILE A 62 0.97 -20.48 16.18
N LEU A 63 1.59 -19.30 16.24
CA LEU A 63 0.90 -18.02 16.25
C LEU A 63 0.88 -17.45 14.84
N TRP A 64 -0.32 -17.28 14.30
CA TRP A 64 -0.56 -16.71 12.99
C TRP A 64 -0.89 -15.23 13.14
N ASP A 65 -0.25 -14.41 12.31
CA ASP A 65 -0.63 -13.01 12.17
C ASP A 65 -1.72 -12.90 11.11
N LEU A 66 -2.90 -12.44 11.53
CA LEU A 66 -4.06 -12.20 10.68
C LEU A 66 -4.32 -10.70 10.52
N ASP A 67 -3.45 -9.84 11.05
CA ASP A 67 -3.55 -8.40 10.90
C ASP A 67 -3.17 -8.01 9.46
N LEU A 68 -4.16 -8.06 8.57
CA LEU A 68 -3.97 -7.69 7.16
C LEU A 68 -3.45 -6.25 7.05
N ASP A 69 -3.85 -5.35 7.94
CA ASP A 69 -3.36 -3.97 7.98
C ASP A 69 -1.86 -3.92 8.27
N ASN A 70 -1.36 -4.77 9.16
CA ASN A 70 0.07 -4.89 9.43
C ASN A 70 0.83 -5.43 8.20
N LEU A 71 0.27 -6.42 7.51
CA LEU A 71 0.87 -6.94 6.28
C LEU A 71 0.94 -5.87 5.18
N VAL A 72 -0.15 -5.13 4.96
CA VAL A 72 -0.18 -4.01 4.00
C VAL A 72 0.83 -2.94 4.42
N THR A 73 0.84 -2.54 5.69
CA THR A 73 1.79 -1.54 6.22
C THR A 73 3.23 -1.97 6.01
N SER A 74 3.56 -3.22 6.32
CA SER A 74 4.88 -3.80 6.15
C SER A 74 5.30 -3.82 4.67
N GLY A 75 4.38 -4.18 3.78
CA GLY A 75 4.59 -4.11 2.32
C GLY A 75 4.85 -2.69 1.83
N CYS A 76 4.03 -1.72 2.24
CA CYS A 76 4.21 -0.31 1.90
C CYS A 76 5.56 0.23 2.40
N ASN A 77 6.00 -0.21 3.59
CA ASN A 77 7.29 0.17 4.16
C ASN A 77 8.46 -0.44 3.41
N LEU A 78 8.36 -1.71 3.00
CA LEU A 78 9.36 -2.36 2.14
C LEU A 78 9.51 -1.64 0.79
N LEU A 79 8.39 -1.21 0.21
CA LEU A 79 8.35 -0.49 -1.06
C LEU A 79 8.54 1.03 -0.92
N ASN A 80 8.91 1.54 0.25
CA ASN A 80 8.85 2.97 0.55
C ASN A 80 9.55 3.86 -0.50
N ASN A 81 10.79 3.53 -0.86
CA ASN A 81 11.57 4.31 -1.83
C ASN A 81 10.97 4.21 -3.23
N TYR A 82 10.46 3.03 -3.62
CA TYR A 82 9.81 2.83 -4.90
C TYR A 82 8.54 3.67 -5.01
N LEU A 83 7.69 3.65 -3.98
CA LEU A 83 6.43 4.39 -3.95
C LEU A 83 6.66 5.91 -4.00
N ILE A 84 7.67 6.42 -3.28
CA ILE A 84 8.04 7.85 -3.34
C ILE A 84 8.52 8.23 -4.75
N GLY A 85 9.34 7.37 -5.38
CA GLY A 85 9.86 7.59 -6.72
C GLY A 85 8.82 7.38 -7.85
N ASN A 86 7.70 6.73 -7.54
CA ASN A 86 6.60 6.48 -8.48
C ASN A 86 5.26 6.99 -7.92
N PRO A 87 5.09 8.33 -7.82
CA PRO A 87 3.88 8.95 -7.28
C PRO A 87 2.58 8.45 -7.91
N GLN A 88 2.56 8.17 -9.21
CA GLN A 88 1.39 7.64 -9.91
C GLN A 88 0.92 6.30 -9.33
N VAL A 89 1.84 5.43 -8.91
CA VAL A 89 1.51 4.15 -8.26
C VAL A 89 1.05 4.39 -6.82
N LEU A 90 1.72 5.31 -6.11
CA LEU A 90 1.33 5.71 -4.75
C LEU A 90 -0.09 6.32 -4.70
N ALA A 91 -0.51 7.02 -5.76
CA ALA A 91 -1.85 7.60 -5.87
C ALA A 91 -2.95 6.52 -5.89
N GLU A 92 -2.67 5.37 -6.48
CA GLU A 92 -3.59 4.23 -6.57
C GLU A 92 -3.66 3.43 -5.26
N LEU A 93 -2.57 3.41 -4.48
CA LEU A 93 -2.44 2.64 -3.24
C LEU A 93 -2.72 3.49 -1.99
N LYS A 94 -4.01 3.77 -1.73
CA LYS A 94 -4.46 4.61 -0.60
C LYS A 94 -3.95 4.15 0.77
N ASP A 95 -3.91 2.84 1.02
CA ASP A 95 -3.41 2.29 2.30
C ASP A 95 -1.91 2.51 2.49
N CYS A 96 -1.17 2.76 1.41
CA CYS A 96 0.22 3.17 1.45
C CYS A 96 0.39 4.69 1.54
N GLN A 97 -0.64 5.50 1.75
CA GLN A 97 -0.46 6.95 1.86
C GLN A 97 -0.24 7.36 3.31
N THR A 98 0.97 7.80 3.62
CA THR A 98 1.29 8.44 4.91
C THR A 98 1.65 9.90 4.69
N PRO A 99 1.42 10.81 5.66
CA PRO A 99 1.78 12.23 5.50
C PRO A 99 3.23 12.42 5.06
N SER A 100 4.18 11.69 5.65
CA SER A 100 5.60 11.75 5.30
C SER A 100 5.87 11.30 3.86
N ARG A 101 5.23 10.21 3.41
CA ARG A 101 5.42 9.67 2.07
C ARG A 101 4.83 10.58 1.00
N LEU A 102 3.66 11.16 1.27
CA LEU A 102 2.99 12.11 0.39
C LEU A 102 3.83 13.38 0.20
N LEU A 103 4.42 13.94 1.26
CA LEU A 103 5.29 15.12 1.14
C LEU A 103 6.53 14.85 0.26
N LEU A 104 7.18 13.70 0.46
CA LEU A 104 8.34 13.31 -0.35
C LEU A 104 7.94 13.05 -1.82
N ALA A 105 6.83 12.35 -2.04
CA ALA A 105 6.33 12.07 -3.38
C ALA A 105 5.81 13.34 -4.10
N ALA A 106 5.26 14.31 -3.37
CA ALA A 106 4.89 15.63 -3.90
C ALA A 106 6.10 16.37 -4.48
N THR A 107 7.26 16.29 -3.80
CA THR A 107 8.51 16.84 -4.33
C THR A 107 8.92 16.18 -5.65
N VAL A 108 8.78 14.84 -5.73
CA VAL A 108 9.04 14.09 -6.97
C VAL A 108 8.08 14.50 -8.08
N LEU A 109 6.78 14.67 -7.79
CA LEU A 109 5.80 15.16 -8.75
C LEU A 109 6.14 16.55 -9.30
N VAL A 110 6.61 17.48 -8.45
CA VAL A 110 7.06 18.80 -8.91
C VAL A 110 8.21 18.67 -9.90
N ILE A 111 9.24 17.87 -9.59
CA ILE A 111 10.39 17.66 -10.49
C ILE A 111 9.94 17.03 -11.81
N GLN A 112 9.08 16.02 -11.76
CA GLN A 112 8.53 15.39 -12.95
C GLN A 112 7.73 16.40 -13.79
N GLY A 113 6.90 17.23 -13.15
CA GLY A 113 6.13 18.26 -13.83
C GLY A 113 7.01 19.32 -14.50
N GLU A 114 8.09 19.75 -13.85
CA GLU A 114 9.09 20.66 -14.43
C GLU A 114 9.74 20.07 -15.69
N ASN A 115 10.09 18.78 -15.65
CA ASN A 115 10.66 18.07 -16.79
C ASN A 115 9.66 17.91 -17.94
N LEU A 116 8.40 17.61 -17.65
CA LEU A 116 7.33 17.53 -18.66
C LEU A 116 7.09 18.89 -19.34
N ALA A 117 7.00 19.95 -18.53
CA ALA A 117 6.82 21.32 -19.03
C ALA A 117 7.99 21.75 -19.93
N ALA A 118 9.23 21.50 -19.50
CA ALA A 118 10.42 21.75 -20.31
C ALA A 118 10.43 20.95 -21.63
N ASN A 119 9.65 19.87 -21.70
CA ASN A 119 9.44 19.05 -22.87
C ASN A 119 8.15 19.34 -23.66
N ASP A 120 7.54 20.52 -23.45
CA ASP A 120 6.29 20.97 -24.08
C ASP A 120 5.04 20.13 -23.72
N ASP A 121 5.13 19.19 -22.77
CA ASP A 121 3.96 18.52 -22.19
C ASP A 121 3.39 19.32 -21.02
N LEU A 122 2.62 20.35 -21.36
CA LEU A 122 1.96 21.21 -20.38
C LEU A 122 0.84 20.48 -19.63
N ASN A 123 0.13 19.55 -20.27
CA ASN A 123 -1.00 18.86 -19.64
C ASN A 123 -0.51 17.89 -18.55
N GLY A 124 0.52 17.10 -18.85
CA GLY A 124 1.16 16.23 -17.87
C GLY A 124 1.81 17.02 -16.73
N ALA A 125 2.48 18.13 -17.06
CA ALA A 125 3.05 19.03 -16.05
C ALA A 125 1.99 19.59 -15.09
N LEU A 126 0.86 20.07 -15.63
CA LEU A 126 -0.24 20.61 -14.83
C LEU A 126 -0.87 19.54 -13.94
N ALA A 127 -1.03 18.30 -14.43
CA ALA A 127 -1.54 17.20 -13.63
C ALA A 127 -0.62 16.93 -12.43
N ASN A 128 0.69 16.80 -12.67
CA ASN A 128 1.67 16.57 -11.61
C ASN A 128 1.72 17.70 -10.59
N PHE A 129 1.72 18.96 -11.04
CA PHE A 129 1.74 20.12 -10.15
C PHE A 129 0.47 20.21 -9.29
N ARG A 130 -0.71 19.93 -9.84
CA ARG A 130 -1.96 19.92 -9.07
C ARG A 130 -1.94 18.81 -8.03
N GLN A 131 -1.56 17.59 -8.42
CA GLN A 131 -1.46 16.46 -7.50
C GLN A 131 -0.45 16.73 -6.38
N ALA A 132 0.70 17.33 -6.70
CA ALA A 132 1.71 17.71 -5.70
C ALA A 132 1.13 18.67 -4.66
N LYS A 133 0.31 19.65 -5.07
CA LYS A 133 -0.34 20.59 -4.15
C LYS A 133 -1.46 19.97 -3.31
N GLU A 134 -2.11 18.92 -3.81
CA GLU A 134 -3.06 18.14 -3.01
C GLU A 134 -2.35 17.40 -1.87
N TRP A 135 -1.15 16.89 -2.14
CA TRP A 135 -0.34 16.12 -1.20
C TRP A 135 0.49 16.98 -0.26
N ASP A 136 0.99 18.11 -0.74
CA ASP A 136 1.69 19.13 0.04
C ASP A 136 1.04 20.50 -0.14
N LYS A 137 0.19 20.86 0.83
CA LYS A 137 -0.53 22.14 0.85
C LYS A 137 0.38 23.35 1.10
N ASN A 138 1.64 23.14 1.49
CA ASN A 138 2.59 24.23 1.74
C ASN A 138 3.29 24.71 0.46
N LEU A 139 3.10 24.02 -0.67
CA LEU A 139 3.69 24.40 -1.95
C LEU A 139 3.12 25.73 -2.45
N GLN A 140 3.98 26.77 -2.46
CA GLN A 140 3.64 28.12 -2.89
C GLN A 140 4.07 28.37 -4.34
N PHE A 141 3.26 27.91 -5.29
CA PHE A 141 3.36 28.31 -6.70
C PHE A 141 2.00 28.18 -7.42
N ASP A 142 1.83 28.92 -8.51
CA ASP A 142 0.72 28.75 -9.44
C ASP A 142 1.10 27.68 -10.49
N PRO A 143 0.36 26.56 -10.62
CA PRO A 143 0.71 25.48 -11.55
C PRO A 143 0.84 25.94 -13.01
N GLN A 144 -0.02 26.86 -13.46
CA GLN A 144 -0.05 27.37 -14.83
C GLN A 144 1.16 28.26 -15.11
N ALA A 145 1.44 29.22 -14.23
CA ALA A 145 2.61 30.08 -14.34
C ALA A 145 3.90 29.26 -14.31
N LYS A 146 3.99 28.29 -13.39
CA LYS A 146 5.17 27.42 -13.26
C LYS A 146 5.38 26.53 -14.49
N ALA A 147 4.31 25.94 -15.04
CA ALA A 147 4.40 25.15 -16.27
C ALA A 147 4.88 26.01 -17.46
N GLN A 148 4.34 27.23 -17.62
CA GLN A 148 4.75 28.12 -18.70
C GLN A 148 6.21 28.58 -18.55
N GLU A 149 6.64 28.87 -17.32
CA GLU A 149 8.03 29.22 -17.01
C GLU A 149 9.00 28.13 -17.48
N PHE A 150 8.74 26.86 -17.12
CA PHE A 150 9.61 25.75 -17.48
C PHE A 150 9.54 25.39 -18.97
N ALA A 151 8.39 25.53 -19.61
CA ALA A 151 8.29 25.39 -21.06
C ALA A 151 9.13 26.44 -21.80
N ASN A 152 9.11 27.69 -21.35
CA ASN A 152 9.94 28.75 -21.92
C ASN A 152 11.44 28.47 -21.71
N LYS A 153 11.84 28.01 -20.52
CA LYS A 153 13.22 27.58 -20.23
C LYS A 153 13.66 26.42 -21.13
N GLY A 154 12.80 25.43 -21.34
CA GLY A 154 13.04 24.30 -22.23
C GLY A 154 13.30 24.74 -23.67
N LYS A 155 12.44 25.60 -24.22
CA LYS A 155 12.60 26.19 -25.55
C LYS A 155 13.90 26.99 -25.70
N ALA A 156 14.24 27.80 -24.70
CA ALA A 156 15.48 28.58 -24.72
C ALA A 156 16.73 27.68 -24.75
N LYS A 157 16.75 26.58 -23.98
CA LYS A 157 17.86 25.62 -23.98
C LYS A 157 18.05 24.92 -25.33
N ARG A 158 16.97 24.54 -26.01
CA ARG A 158 17.05 23.89 -27.34
C ARG A 158 17.61 24.84 -28.40
N LYS A 159 17.16 26.10 -28.40
CA LYS A 159 17.67 27.14 -29.32
C LYS A 159 19.16 27.46 -29.14
N LEU A 160 19.71 27.22 -27.94
CA LEU A 160 21.14 27.41 -27.66
C LEU A 160 21.99 26.18 -28.04
N ALA A 161 21.35 25.04 -28.33
CA ALA A 161 22.00 23.79 -28.72
C ALA A 161 21.97 23.54 -30.24
N GLU A 162 21.35 24.45 -31.00
CA GLU A 162 21.33 24.54 -32.47
C GLU A 162 22.44 25.50 -32.95
#